data_AF-A0A5C7PSU5-F1
#
_entry.id   AF-A0A5C7PSU5-F1
#
_cell.length_a   1.000
_cell.length_b   1.000
_cell.length_c   1.000
_cell.angle_alpha   90.00
_cell.angle_beta   90.00
_cell.angle_gamma   90.00
#
_symmetry.space_group_name_H-M   'P 1'
#
loop_
_entity.id
_entity.type
_entity.pdbx_description
1 polymer ?
#
loop_
_entity_poly.entity_id
_entity_poly.type
_entity_poly.pdbx_seq_one_letter_code
_entity_poly.pdbx_strand_id
1 'polypeptide(L)'
;MTITLEQLNAASAQDAARMLDGLYEHSPWIAERALQRRPFKSLAQLKHALVQVLAEAGREAQLALIRAHPELAGKAMVSKTLTAEST
;
A
#
# COMPACT_ATOMS: atom_id res chain seq x y z
N MET A 1 17.35 7.39 4.07
CA MET A 1 18.24 6.35 3.50
C MET A 1 17.70 5.95 2.14
N THR A 2 18.57 5.84 1.13
CA THR A 2 18.17 5.38 -0.21
C THR A 2 18.31 3.86 -0.25
N ILE A 3 17.24 3.16 -0.63
CA ILE A 3 17.20 1.69 -0.74
C ILE A 3 17.28 1.32 -2.22
N THR A 4 18.18 0.42 -2.61
CA THR A 4 18.22 -0.10 -3.98
C THR A 4 17.30 -1.30 -4.17
N LEU A 5 16.93 -1.55 -5.43
CA LEU A 5 16.09 -2.70 -5.76
C LEU A 5 16.82 -4.03 -5.53
N GLU A 6 18.14 -4.09 -5.76
CA GLU A 6 18.93 -5.28 -5.45
C GLU A 6 18.91 -5.57 -3.95
N GLN A 7 19.09 -4.55 -3.10
CA GLN A 7 19.03 -4.70 -1.64
C GLN A 7 17.67 -5.24 -1.19
N LEU A 8 16.58 -4.68 -1.73
CA LEU A 8 15.22 -5.13 -1.42
C LEU A 8 14.97 -6.59 -1.86
N ASN A 9 15.51 -6.98 -3.02
CA ASN A 9 15.36 -8.34 -3.54
C ASN A 9 16.16 -9.38 -2.75
N ALA A 10 17.34 -9.01 -2.25
CA ALA A 10 18.23 -9.90 -1.50
C ALA A 10 17.94 -9.98 0.00
N ALA A 11 17.24 -8.98 0.56
CA ALA A 11 16.91 -8.91 1.97
C ALA A 11 15.98 -10.06 2.42
N SER A 12 16.12 -10.46 3.69
CA SER A 12 15.18 -11.39 4.34
C SER A 12 13.74 -10.86 4.25
N ALA A 13 12.74 -11.72 4.42
CA ALA A 13 11.35 -11.28 4.38
C ALA A 13 11.05 -10.19 5.43
N GLN A 14 11.59 -10.32 6.63
CA GLN A 14 11.43 -9.33 7.70
C GLN A 14 12.15 -8.01 7.39
N ASP A 15 13.39 -8.08 6.90
CA ASP A 15 14.15 -6.87 6.59
C ASP A 15 13.55 -6.12 5.41
N ALA A 16 13.12 -6.83 4.37
CA ALA A 16 12.45 -6.22 3.22
C ALA A 16 11.12 -5.54 3.62
N ALA A 17 10.37 -6.13 4.55
CA ALA A 17 9.17 -5.49 5.10
C ALA A 17 9.52 -4.21 5.87
N ARG A 18 10.55 -4.24 6.73
CA ARG A 18 11.04 -3.04 7.45
C ARG A 18 11.54 -1.95 6.50
N MET A 19 12.19 -2.33 5.40
CA MET A 19 12.67 -1.40 4.38
C MET A 19 11.53 -0.64 3.68
N LEU A 20 10.33 -1.22 3.64
CA LEU A 20 9.12 -0.61 3.06
C LEU A 20 8.12 -0.16 4.12
N ASP A 21 8.50 -0.14 5.39
CA ASP A 21 7.61 0.27 6.48
C ASP A 21 7.17 1.73 6.29
N GLY A 22 5.91 1.99 6.64
CA GLY A 22 5.27 3.29 6.39
C GLY A 22 4.93 3.62 4.93
N LEU A 23 5.25 2.75 3.95
CA LEU A 23 4.86 2.99 2.55
C LEU A 23 3.34 3.07 2.38
N TYR A 24 2.61 2.27 3.15
CA TYR A 24 1.17 2.37 3.34
C TYR A 24 0.91 2.52 4.84
N GLU A 25 0.60 3.75 5.26
CA GLU A 25 0.35 4.05 6.67
C GLU A 25 -0.78 3.17 7.22
N HIS A 26 -0.54 2.61 8.41
CA HIS A 26 -1.45 1.69 9.08
C HIS A 26 -1.88 0.45 8.25
N SER A 27 -1.20 0.16 7.13
CA SER A 27 -1.53 -0.93 6.20
C SER A 27 -0.28 -1.66 5.67
N PRO A 28 0.59 -2.18 6.57
CA PRO A 28 1.84 -2.84 6.18
C PRO A 28 1.61 -4.11 5.32
N TRP A 29 0.43 -4.72 5.44
CA TRP A 29 0.04 -5.94 4.72
C TRP A 29 0.17 -5.82 3.20
N ILE A 30 0.04 -4.62 2.63
CA ILE A 30 0.16 -4.40 1.18
C ILE A 30 1.61 -4.66 0.73
N ALA A 31 2.55 -4.04 1.42
CA ALA A 31 3.98 -4.21 1.14
C ALA A 31 4.42 -5.65 1.42
N GLU A 32 4.00 -6.23 2.55
CA GLU A 32 4.32 -7.61 2.92
C GLU A 32 3.86 -8.63 1.88
N ARG A 33 2.62 -8.51 1.38
CA ARG A 33 2.10 -9.40 0.32
C ARG A 33 2.79 -9.16 -1.02
N ALA A 34 3.07 -7.90 -1.38
CA ALA A 34 3.78 -7.61 -2.62
C ALA A 34 5.19 -8.21 -2.62
N LEU A 35 5.89 -8.18 -1.48
CA LEU A 35 7.23 -8.75 -1.31
C LEU A 35 7.29 -10.28 -1.55
N GLN A 36 6.16 -10.98 -1.56
CA GLN A 36 6.09 -12.39 -1.97
C GLN A 36 6.31 -12.58 -3.47
N ARG A 37 6.15 -11.52 -4.28
CA ARG A 37 6.34 -11.53 -5.75
C ARG A 37 7.78 -11.18 -6.17
N ARG A 38 8.71 -11.07 -5.23
CA ARG A 38 10.14 -10.88 -5.51
C ARG A 38 10.72 -12.08 -6.27
N PRO A 39 11.78 -11.89 -7.09
CA PRO A 39 12.50 -10.63 -7.29
C PRO A 39 11.82 -9.69 -8.29
N PHE A 40 11.96 -8.39 -8.06
CA PHE A 40 11.53 -7.35 -9.00
C PHE A 40 12.67 -6.93 -9.93
N LYS A 41 12.39 -6.80 -11.23
CA LYS A 41 13.32 -6.36 -12.27
C LYS A 41 13.36 -4.84 -12.42
N SER A 42 12.34 -4.14 -11.94
CA SER A 42 12.27 -2.68 -12.01
C SER A 42 11.40 -2.11 -10.89
N LEU A 43 11.58 -0.83 -10.61
CA LEU A 43 10.70 -0.09 -9.69
C LEU A 43 9.24 -0.07 -10.20
N ALA A 44 9.04 -0.06 -11.52
CA ALA A 44 7.71 -0.13 -12.11
C ALA A 44 7.03 -1.47 -11.78
N GLN A 45 7.77 -2.58 -11.81
CA GLN A 45 7.24 -3.88 -11.42
C GLN A 45 6.85 -3.93 -9.93
N LEU A 46 7.67 -3.36 -9.05
CA LEU A 46 7.34 -3.24 -7.62
C LEU A 46 6.04 -2.44 -7.43
N LYS A 47 5.92 -1.26 -8.07
CA LYS A 47 4.71 -0.44 -8.02
C LYS A 47 3.48 -1.20 -8.52
N HIS A 48 3.63 -1.92 -9.64
CA HIS A 48 2.55 -2.72 -10.19
C HIS A 48 2.11 -3.83 -9.22
N ALA A 49 3.06 -4.54 -8.59
CA ALA A 49 2.75 -5.57 -7.60
C ALA A 49 1.97 -5.03 -6.39
N LEU A 50 2.32 -3.85 -5.89
CA LEU A 50 1.60 -3.19 -4.79
C LEU A 50 0.14 -2.88 -5.18
N VAL A 51 -0.06 -2.33 -6.39
CA VAL A 51 -1.41 -2.03 -6.92
C VAL A 51 -2.22 -3.31 -7.12
N GLN A 52 -1.61 -4.37 -7.64
CA GLN A 52 -2.28 -5.65 -7.84
C GLN A 52 -2.72 -6.27 -6.51
N VAL A 53 -1.85 -6.24 -5.48
CA VAL A 53 -2.22 -6.71 -4.12
C VAL A 53 -3.45 -5.97 -3.60
N LEU A 54 -3.50 -4.64 -3.78
CA LEU A 54 -4.66 -3.86 -3.36
C LEU A 54 -5.93 -4.18 -4.18
N ALA A 55 -5.79 -4.35 -5.50
CA ALA A 55 -6.90 -4.70 -6.38
C ALA A 55 -7.48 -6.09 -6.04
N GLU A 56 -6.62 -7.04 -5.68
CA GLU A 56 -6.97 -8.43 -5.35
C GLU A 56 -7.46 -8.58 -3.89
N ALA A 57 -7.24 -7.60 -3.01
CA ALA A 57 -7.55 -7.70 -1.58
C ALA A 57 -9.05 -7.72 -1.25
N GLY A 58 -9.91 -7.41 -2.22
CA GLY A 58 -11.36 -7.33 -2.05
C GLY A 58 -11.82 -6.03 -1.39
N ARG A 59 -13.14 -5.82 -1.40
CA ARG A 59 -13.77 -4.56 -0.98
C ARG A 59 -13.50 -4.20 0.48
N GLU A 60 -13.58 -5.16 1.39
CA GLU A 60 -13.41 -4.89 2.83
C GLU A 60 -12.00 -4.40 3.17
N ALA A 61 -10.97 -5.00 2.57
CA ALA A 61 -9.58 -4.57 2.78
C ALA A 61 -9.33 -3.17 2.20
N GLN A 62 -9.95 -2.85 1.05
CA GLN A 62 -9.88 -1.51 0.46
C GLN A 62 -10.58 -0.46 1.33
N LEU A 63 -11.76 -0.78 1.88
CA LEU A 63 -12.46 0.09 2.80
C LEU A 63 -11.68 0.29 4.11
N ALA A 64 -11.07 -0.76 4.64
CA ALA A 64 -10.21 -0.67 5.81
C ALA A 64 -8.99 0.23 5.56
N LEU A 65 -8.35 0.12 4.38
CA LEU A 65 -7.27 1.01 3.97
C LEU A 65 -7.72 2.48 3.96
N ILE A 66 -8.87 2.80 3.35
CA ILE A 66 -9.39 4.17 3.31
C ILE A 66 -9.70 4.69 4.73
N ARG A 67 -10.35 3.86 5.56
CA ARG A 67 -10.73 4.21 6.93
C ARG A 67 -9.54 4.37 7.87
N ALA A 68 -8.41 3.73 7.57
CA ALA A 68 -7.17 3.89 8.32
C ALA A 68 -6.56 5.30 8.18
N HIS A 69 -7.09 6.11 7.25
CA HIS A 69 -6.64 7.47 6.94
C HIS A 69 -7.79 8.47 7.15
N PRO A 70 -8.20 8.76 8.41
CA PRO A 70 -9.31 9.67 8.72
C PRO A 70 -9.13 11.09 8.15
N GLU A 71 -7.88 11.50 7.89
CA GLU A 71 -7.52 12.75 7.22
C GLU A 71 -7.97 12.81 5.75
N LEU A 72 -8.15 11.66 5.07
CA LEU A 72 -8.76 11.61 3.74
C LEU A 72 -10.26 11.94 3.80
N ALA A 73 -10.95 11.51 4.85
CA ALA A 73 -12.35 11.88 5.09
C ALA A 73 -12.50 13.38 5.40
N GLY A 74 -11.55 13.96 6.15
CA GLY A 74 -11.50 15.40 6.40
C GLY A 74 -11.37 16.23 5.12
N LYS A 75 -10.53 15.80 4.16
CA LYS A 75 -10.37 16.47 2.86
C LYS A 75 -11.63 16.33 1.99
N ALA A 76 -12.27 15.15 1.96
CA ALA A 76 -13.51 14.94 1.22
C ALA A 76 -14.70 15.75 1.78
N MET A 77 -14.79 15.91 3.10
CA MET A 77 -15.78 16.78 3.74
C MET A 77 -15.56 18.26 3.39
N VAL A 78 -14.30 18.72 3.32
CA VAL A 78 -13.96 20.08 2.88
C VAL A 78 -14.27 20.29 1.38
N SER A 79 -14.15 19.25 0.56
CA SER A 79 -14.44 19.29 -0.88
C SER A 79 -15.93 19.26 -1.26
N LYS A 80 -16.87 19.14 -0.30
CA LYS A 80 -18.33 19.06 -0.55
C LYS A 80 -18.75 18.02 -1.60
N THR A 81 -17.96 16.95 -1.80
CA THR A 81 -18.25 15.87 -2.76
C THR A 81 -18.89 14.65 -2.10
N LEU A 82 -19.57 14.84 -0.95
CA LEU A 82 -20.57 13.88 -0.50
C LEU A 82 -21.76 13.97 -1.47
N THR A 83 -21.79 13.09 -2.46
CA THR A 83 -23.05 12.80 -3.14
C THR A 83 -24.00 12.15 -2.13
N ALA A 84 -25.29 12.44 -2.27
CA ALA A 84 -26.35 12.16 -1.28
C ALA A 84 -26.64 10.68 -0.96
N GLU A 85 -25.75 9.76 -1.35
CA GLU A 85 -25.88 8.30 -1.21
C GLU A 85 -25.08 7.75 -0.01
N SER A 86 -24.92 8.53 1.05
CA SER A 86 -24.22 8.08 2.26
C SER A 86 -24.87 8.68 3.50
N THR A 87 -26.07 8.17 3.80
CA THR A 87 -26.67 8.17 5.14
C THR A 87 -27.00 6.73 5.49
#